data_AF-A0AAX7UPR6-F1
#
_entry.id   AF-A0AAX7UPR6-F1
#
_cell.length_a   1.000
_cell.length_b   1.000
_cell.length_c   1.000
_cell.angle_alpha   90.00
_cell.angle_beta   90.00
_cell.angle_gamma   90.00
#
_symmetry.space_group_name_H-M   'P 1'
#
loop_
_entity.id
_entity.type
_entity.pdbx_description
1 polymer ?
#
loop_
_entity_poly.entity_id
_entity_poly.type
_entity_poly.pdbx_seq_one_letter_code
_entity_poly.pdbx_strand_id
1 'polypeptide(L)'
;MKNGLGSSKYKPAEYKRLLAIVDAKRQETDLIGQKVHKTRCAAKATKESSILRQHRQVWSTECLRLQKAEEKAENDIHYFIKQIRPNNITDSAIFSLQEYELFLEREIEAFRINSVQPIYQLRDDLVFRLGEVQHQQLSAHPSNWEQVIQQINFVKAQQDDIIANFDEEYLDLEREIVGLGLEKYLTSASDNLVNIPEEVLNSDCPYPELKDSLIEAFHSLSERYQSRLQSLQEQLQRTDRFCGWCEHDHEHFTFTVSRYTHDIPNHRALCMDMLLRFFPGKSRQELLEHEYVWDLQRFTQAQLRAVPQQWQRDHEELLARAQVTLQEAKHAHQEELELHRDRQNQQDVYLHLREKLQQWRAQQEEVAKLEAAIAARQQEEEEARLKREREKDAAIRLQQKETVNTSPPL
;
A
#
# COMPACT_ATOMS: atom_id res chain seq x y z
N MET A 1 -112.05 -28.81 -23.38
CA MET A 1 -111.26 -27.99 -24.33
C MET A 1 -109.80 -28.36 -24.13
N LYS A 2 -109.24 -29.21 -25.01
CA LYS A 2 -108.29 -28.85 -26.09
C LYS A 2 -106.97 -28.23 -25.60
N ASN A 3 -105.95 -29.10 -25.59
CA ASN A 3 -104.57 -28.91 -26.04
C ASN A 3 -103.77 -27.69 -25.56
N GLY A 4 -102.82 -27.95 -24.67
CA GLY A 4 -101.57 -27.19 -24.55
C GLY A 4 -100.39 -28.14 -24.73
N LEU A 5 -99.92 -28.31 -25.97
CA LEU A 5 -98.68 -28.99 -26.33
C LEU A 5 -97.49 -28.18 -25.79
N GLY A 6 -97.03 -28.51 -24.58
CA GLY A 6 -95.79 -28.00 -24.00
C GLY A 6 -94.63 -28.97 -24.21
N SER A 7 -94.00 -28.92 -25.39
CA SER A 7 -92.61 -29.32 -25.67
C SER A 7 -92.00 -30.48 -24.82
N SER A 8 -91.98 -31.70 -25.36
CA SER A 8 -91.20 -32.85 -24.83
C SER A 8 -89.68 -32.77 -25.13
N LYS A 9 -89.13 -31.58 -25.40
CA LYS A 9 -87.74 -31.43 -25.86
C LYS A 9 -86.69 -31.39 -24.75
N TYR A 10 -87.09 -31.34 -23.48
CA TYR A 10 -86.15 -31.31 -22.36
C TYR A 10 -86.41 -32.48 -21.44
N LYS A 11 -85.44 -33.42 -21.38
CA LYS A 11 -85.42 -34.49 -20.37
C LYS A 11 -85.39 -33.83 -18.97
N PRO A 12 -86.05 -34.41 -17.95
CA PRO A 12 -85.95 -33.90 -16.58
C PRO A 12 -84.47 -33.79 -16.21
N ALA A 13 -84.01 -32.60 -15.84
CA ALA A 13 -82.63 -32.42 -15.42
C ALA A 13 -82.39 -33.29 -14.17
N GLU A 14 -81.56 -34.32 -14.30
CA GLU A 14 -81.17 -35.21 -13.19
C GLU A 14 -80.22 -34.45 -12.24
N TYR A 15 -80.75 -33.48 -11.49
CA TYR A 15 -79.98 -32.63 -10.59
C TYR A 15 -79.13 -33.43 -9.59
N LYS A 16 -79.62 -34.59 -9.13
CA LYS A 16 -78.85 -35.50 -8.27
C LYS A 16 -77.60 -36.06 -8.95
N ARG A 17 -77.71 -36.39 -10.24
CA ARG A 17 -76.58 -36.90 -11.04
C ARG A 17 -75.58 -35.79 -11.35
N LEU A 18 -76.07 -34.59 -11.68
CA LEU A 18 -75.21 -33.41 -11.87
C LEU A 18 -74.48 -33.05 -10.57
N LEU A 19 -75.16 -33.07 -9.43
CA LEU A 19 -74.55 -32.81 -8.12
C LEU A 19 -73.47 -33.86 -7.81
N ALA A 20 -73.74 -35.15 -8.03
CA ALA A 20 -72.75 -36.21 -7.86
C ALA A 20 -71.53 -36.04 -8.79
N ILE A 21 -71.73 -35.60 -10.03
CA ILE A 21 -70.62 -35.28 -10.95
C ILE A 21 -69.81 -34.08 -10.44
N VAL A 22 -70.47 -33.03 -9.95
CA VAL A 22 -69.80 -31.85 -9.38
C VAL A 22 -69.02 -32.22 -8.11
N ASP A 23 -69.59 -33.00 -7.21
CA ASP A 23 -68.93 -33.45 -5.98
C ASP A 23 -67.76 -34.40 -6.29
N ALA A 24 -67.91 -35.31 -7.26
CA ALA A 24 -66.80 -36.14 -7.74
C ALA A 24 -65.68 -35.29 -8.35
N LYS A 25 -66.02 -34.23 -9.11
CA LYS A 25 -65.04 -33.29 -9.67
C LYS A 25 -64.37 -32.43 -8.60
N ARG A 26 -65.09 -32.04 -7.54
CA ARG A 26 -64.51 -31.35 -6.37
C ARG A 26 -63.50 -32.26 -5.66
N GLN A 27 -63.88 -33.49 -5.36
CA GLN A 27 -62.98 -34.48 -4.75
C GLN A 27 -61.74 -34.75 -5.61
N GLU A 28 -61.92 -34.88 -6.93
CA GLU A 28 -60.81 -35.03 -7.88
C GLU A 28 -59.88 -33.82 -7.84
N THR A 29 -60.43 -32.60 -7.81
CA THR A 29 -59.66 -31.35 -7.71
C THR A 29 -58.90 -31.26 -6.38
N ASP A 30 -59.53 -31.64 -5.27
CA ASP A 30 -58.90 -31.66 -3.94
C ASP A 30 -57.76 -32.67 -3.89
N LEU A 31 -57.92 -33.86 -4.48
CA LEU A 31 -56.86 -34.86 -4.61
C LEU A 31 -55.69 -34.36 -5.45
N ILE A 32 -55.97 -33.65 -6.55
CA ILE A 32 -54.93 -33.00 -7.37
C ILE A 32 -54.22 -31.92 -6.52
N GLY A 33 -54.97 -31.07 -5.80
CA GLY A 33 -54.42 -30.07 -4.90
C GLY A 33 -53.50 -30.65 -3.82
N GLN A 34 -53.90 -31.75 -3.20
CA GLN A 34 -53.10 -32.48 -2.22
C GLN A 34 -51.82 -33.07 -2.84
N LYS A 35 -51.91 -33.65 -4.05
CA LYS A 35 -50.74 -34.16 -4.78
C LYS A 35 -49.75 -33.02 -5.09
N VAL A 36 -50.23 -31.92 -5.64
CA VAL A 36 -49.42 -30.72 -5.94
C VAL A 36 -48.73 -30.19 -4.67
N HIS A 37 -49.47 -30.10 -3.56
CA HIS A 37 -48.92 -29.66 -2.29
C HIS A 37 -47.81 -30.60 -1.79
N LYS A 38 -48.04 -31.93 -1.83
CA LYS A 38 -47.02 -32.94 -1.46
C LYS A 38 -45.77 -32.83 -2.33
N THR A 39 -45.92 -32.73 -3.65
CA THR A 39 -44.78 -32.57 -4.57
C THR A 39 -44.01 -31.29 -4.29
N ARG A 40 -44.69 -30.17 -4.02
CA ARG A 40 -44.05 -28.89 -3.65
C ARG A 40 -43.26 -29.00 -2.34
N CYS A 41 -43.83 -29.64 -1.32
CA CYS A 41 -43.14 -29.86 -0.05
C CYS A 41 -41.91 -30.77 -0.20
N ALA A 42 -42.02 -31.85 -0.98
CA ALA A 42 -40.89 -32.73 -1.29
C ALA A 42 -39.78 -32.00 -2.06
N ALA A 43 -40.15 -31.19 -3.06
CA ALA A 43 -39.19 -30.37 -3.81
C ALA A 43 -38.47 -29.36 -2.90
N LYS A 44 -39.20 -28.68 -1.99
CA LYS A 44 -38.61 -27.76 -1.00
C LYS A 44 -37.63 -28.48 -0.07
N ALA A 45 -38.02 -29.66 0.45
CA ALA A 45 -37.17 -30.46 1.33
C ALA A 45 -35.90 -30.95 0.62
N THR A 46 -36.01 -31.34 -0.65
CA THR A 46 -34.85 -31.79 -1.46
C THR A 46 -33.89 -30.63 -1.72
N LYS A 47 -34.41 -29.44 -2.06
CA LYS A 47 -33.61 -28.22 -2.22
C LYS A 47 -32.88 -27.87 -0.92
N GLU A 48 -33.60 -27.89 0.21
CA GLU A 48 -33.03 -27.62 1.53
C GLU A 48 -31.92 -28.62 1.90
N SER A 49 -32.16 -29.92 1.68
CA SER A 49 -31.16 -30.96 1.92
C SER A 49 -29.88 -30.76 1.09
N SER A 50 -30.03 -30.34 -0.17
CA SER A 50 -28.92 -30.03 -1.06
C SER A 50 -28.11 -28.82 -0.55
N ILE A 51 -28.78 -27.74 -0.15
CA ILE A 51 -28.13 -26.53 0.39
C ILE A 51 -27.37 -26.86 1.67
N LEU A 52 -27.99 -27.59 2.61
CA LEU A 52 -27.34 -28.01 3.85
C LEU A 52 -26.14 -28.93 3.61
N ARG A 53 -26.17 -29.76 2.56
CA ARG A 53 -25.00 -30.55 2.16
C ARG A 53 -23.86 -29.66 1.67
N GLN A 54 -24.16 -28.64 0.86
CA GLN A 54 -23.16 -27.68 0.39
C GLN A 54 -22.54 -26.91 1.57
N HIS A 55 -23.36 -26.44 2.51
CA HIS A 55 -22.88 -25.79 3.73
C HIS A 55 -21.95 -26.71 4.52
N ARG A 56 -22.37 -27.94 4.82
CA ARG A 56 -21.50 -28.91 5.52
C ARG A 56 -20.16 -29.10 4.84
N GLN A 57 -20.14 -29.16 3.50
CA GLN A 57 -18.89 -29.28 2.76
C GLN A 57 -17.99 -28.03 2.91
N VAL A 58 -18.56 -26.83 2.86
CA VAL A 58 -17.84 -25.58 3.13
C VAL A 58 -17.22 -25.63 4.53
N TRP A 59 -18.03 -25.91 5.55
CA TRP A 59 -17.55 -25.97 6.94
C TRP A 59 -16.47 -27.04 7.15
N SER A 60 -16.63 -28.24 6.60
CA SER A 60 -15.60 -29.29 6.72
C SER A 60 -14.28 -28.92 6.06
N THR A 61 -14.34 -28.30 4.88
CA THR A 61 -13.14 -27.87 4.15
C THR A 61 -12.42 -26.76 4.91
N GLU A 62 -13.21 -25.82 5.42
CA GLU A 62 -12.71 -24.65 6.11
C GLU A 62 -12.17 -24.98 7.51
N CYS A 63 -12.75 -25.95 8.23
CA CYS A 63 -12.16 -26.48 9.47
C CYS A 63 -10.77 -27.07 9.22
N LEU A 64 -10.60 -27.84 8.13
CA LEU A 64 -9.29 -28.39 7.76
C LEU A 64 -8.30 -27.27 7.39
N ARG A 65 -8.75 -26.22 6.71
CA ARG A 65 -7.93 -25.06 6.38
C ARG A 65 -7.46 -24.33 7.63
N LEU A 66 -8.36 -24.09 8.58
CA LEU A 66 -8.01 -23.45 9.85
C LEU A 66 -7.03 -24.28 10.65
N GLN A 67 -7.26 -25.59 10.79
CA GLN A 67 -6.36 -26.46 11.54
C GLN A 67 -4.93 -26.42 11.00
N LYS A 68 -4.78 -26.38 9.66
CA LYS A 68 -3.46 -26.22 9.02
C LYS A 68 -2.87 -24.82 9.25
N ALA A 69 -3.70 -23.79 9.28
CA ALA A 69 -3.26 -22.42 9.52
C ALA A 69 -2.82 -22.22 10.98
N GLU A 70 -3.53 -22.82 11.92
CA GLU A 70 -3.21 -22.90 13.35
C GLU A 70 -1.88 -23.62 13.55
N GLU A 71 -1.74 -24.85 13.07
CA GLU A 71 -0.48 -25.62 13.15
C GLU A 71 0.70 -24.84 12.53
N LYS A 72 0.47 -24.15 11.40
CA LYS A 72 1.49 -23.30 10.81
C LYS A 72 1.85 -22.10 11.70
N ALA A 73 0.86 -21.39 12.22
CA ALA A 73 1.08 -20.21 13.06
C ALA A 73 1.82 -20.59 14.36
N GLU A 74 1.44 -21.70 14.99
CA GLU A 74 2.14 -22.25 16.16
C GLU A 74 3.61 -22.56 15.84
N ASN A 75 3.87 -23.24 14.71
CA ASN A 75 5.22 -23.52 14.26
C ASN A 75 6.03 -22.25 13.96
N ASP A 76 5.42 -21.24 13.33
CA ASP A 76 6.05 -19.96 13.02
C ASP A 76 6.40 -19.18 14.30
N ILE A 77 5.51 -19.18 15.30
CA ILE A 77 5.75 -18.57 16.63
C ILE A 77 6.88 -19.30 17.36
N HIS A 78 6.81 -20.62 17.45
CA HIS A 78 7.83 -21.42 18.14
C HIS A 78 9.20 -21.31 17.43
N TYR A 79 9.23 -21.23 16.09
CA TYR A 79 10.44 -20.91 15.35
C TYR A 79 10.96 -19.51 15.72
N PHE A 80 10.10 -18.50 15.72
CA PHE A 80 10.47 -17.13 16.09
C PHE A 80 11.06 -17.06 17.51
N ILE A 81 10.43 -17.68 18.50
CA ILE A 81 10.92 -17.74 19.89
C ILE A 81 12.27 -18.46 19.99
N LYS A 82 12.51 -19.51 19.18
CA LYS A 82 13.81 -20.18 19.13
C LYS A 82 14.90 -19.34 18.47
N GLN A 83 14.52 -18.50 17.50
CA GLN A 83 15.46 -17.69 16.72
C GLN A 83 15.79 -16.36 17.39
N ILE A 84 14.86 -15.81 18.17
CA ILE A 84 15.04 -14.50 18.78
C ILE A 84 16.25 -14.52 19.72
N ARG A 85 17.17 -13.59 19.50
CA ARG A 85 18.37 -13.40 20.33
C ARG A 85 18.29 -12.03 20.99
N PRO A 86 18.68 -11.91 22.27
CA PRO A 86 18.78 -10.62 22.94
C PRO A 86 19.66 -9.67 22.14
N ASN A 87 19.18 -8.46 21.84
CA ASN A 87 20.02 -7.44 21.19
C ASN A 87 21.01 -6.82 22.18
N ASN A 88 20.72 -6.89 23.49
CA ASN A 88 21.57 -6.42 24.59
C ASN A 88 21.39 -7.31 25.83
N ILE A 89 22.35 -7.29 26.76
CA ILE A 89 22.32 -8.00 28.05
C ILE A 89 21.15 -7.52 28.93
N THR A 90 20.64 -6.31 28.70
CA THR A 90 19.49 -5.73 29.41
C THR A 90 18.14 -6.03 28.75
N ASP A 91 18.10 -6.83 27.69
CA ASP A 91 16.87 -7.13 26.94
C ASP A 91 16.01 -8.18 27.68
N SER A 92 15.48 -7.76 28.84
CA SER A 92 14.75 -8.61 29.79
C SER A 92 13.51 -9.25 29.17
N ALA A 93 12.91 -8.63 28.16
CA ALA A 93 11.73 -9.13 27.46
C ALA A 93 12.02 -10.43 26.67
N ILE A 94 13.20 -10.55 26.07
CA ILE A 94 13.59 -11.76 25.33
C ILE A 94 13.91 -12.91 26.28
N PHE A 95 14.57 -12.60 27.41
CA PHE A 95 14.83 -13.59 28.45
C PHE A 95 13.54 -14.06 29.14
N SER A 96 12.59 -13.16 29.40
CA SER A 96 11.31 -13.53 29.99
C SER A 96 10.46 -14.38 29.05
N LEU A 97 10.45 -14.13 27.74
CA LEU A 97 9.64 -14.90 26.77
C LEU A 97 9.96 -16.40 26.76
N GLN A 98 11.23 -16.79 26.89
CA GLN A 98 11.62 -18.21 26.96
C GLN A 98 11.22 -18.85 28.30
N GLU A 99 11.24 -18.10 29.39
CA GLU A 99 10.75 -18.56 30.69
C GLU A 99 9.22 -18.65 30.72
N TYR A 100 8.53 -17.71 30.07
CA TYR A 100 7.08 -17.71 29.90
C TYR A 100 6.58 -18.89 29.06
N GLU A 101 7.32 -19.34 28.03
CA GLU A 101 6.97 -20.54 27.24
C GLU A 101 6.88 -21.79 28.14
N LEU A 102 7.92 -22.02 28.96
CA LEU A 102 7.95 -23.15 29.90
C LEU A 102 6.90 -23.01 31.02
N PHE A 103 6.57 -21.78 31.41
CA PHE A 103 5.52 -21.50 32.37
C PHE A 103 4.13 -21.80 31.78
N LEU A 104 3.85 -21.33 30.55
CA LEU A 104 2.60 -21.56 29.84
C LEU A 104 2.33 -23.04 29.59
N GLU A 105 3.33 -23.84 29.20
CA GLU A 105 3.15 -25.29 29.04
C GLU A 105 2.68 -25.95 30.34
N ARG A 106 3.23 -25.52 31.49
CA ARG A 106 2.85 -26.04 32.81
C ARG A 106 1.45 -25.58 33.21
N GLU A 107 1.10 -24.32 32.95
CA GLU A 107 -0.23 -23.80 33.23
C GLU A 107 -1.30 -24.42 32.36
N ILE A 108 -1.04 -24.63 31.06
CA ILE A 108 -1.96 -25.32 30.15
C ILE A 108 -2.22 -26.75 30.62
N GLU A 109 -1.16 -27.47 31.04
CA GLU A 109 -1.31 -28.83 31.56
C GLU A 109 -2.08 -28.84 32.89
N ALA A 110 -1.77 -27.92 33.80
CA ALA A 110 -2.49 -27.76 35.06
C ALA A 110 -3.97 -27.41 34.82
N PHE A 111 -4.26 -26.50 33.88
CA PHE A 111 -5.61 -26.15 33.47
C PHE A 111 -6.32 -27.38 32.92
N ARG A 112 -5.73 -28.13 31.99
CA ARG A 112 -6.31 -29.36 31.43
C ARG A 112 -6.66 -30.38 32.52
N ILE A 113 -5.77 -30.58 33.49
CA ILE A 113 -6.00 -31.48 34.63
C ILE A 113 -7.16 -30.97 35.50
N ASN A 114 -7.27 -29.66 35.72
CA ASN A 114 -8.25 -29.09 36.63
C ASN A 114 -9.64 -28.87 36.00
N SER A 115 -9.73 -28.61 34.70
CA SER A 115 -10.99 -28.28 34.00
C SER A 115 -11.49 -29.43 33.13
N VAL A 116 -10.64 -30.05 32.32
CA VAL A 116 -11.04 -31.02 31.30
C VAL A 116 -11.16 -32.44 31.87
N GLN A 117 -10.22 -32.84 32.74
CA GLN A 117 -10.20 -34.19 33.32
C GLN A 117 -11.43 -34.50 34.20
N PRO A 118 -11.94 -33.59 35.06
CA PRO A 118 -13.16 -33.84 35.84
C PRO A 118 -14.40 -34.06 34.97
N ILE A 119 -14.50 -33.37 33.83
CA ILE A 119 -15.60 -33.55 32.86
C ILE A 119 -15.53 -34.94 32.23
N TYR A 120 -14.32 -35.37 31.80
CA TYR A 120 -14.15 -36.71 31.23
C TYR A 120 -14.39 -37.81 32.25
N GLN A 121 -13.92 -37.65 33.48
CA GLN A 121 -14.20 -38.58 34.58
C GLN A 121 -15.70 -38.66 34.87
N LEU A 122 -16.40 -37.52 34.94
CA LEU A 122 -17.85 -37.49 35.11
C LEU A 122 -18.57 -38.19 33.95
N ARG A 123 -18.15 -37.95 32.70
CA ARG A 123 -18.71 -38.62 31.52
C ARG A 123 -18.53 -40.13 31.62
N ASP A 124 -17.33 -40.59 31.93
CA ASP A 124 -16.99 -42.01 31.97
C ASP A 124 -17.74 -42.72 33.11
N ASP A 125 -17.84 -42.07 34.27
CA ASP A 125 -18.66 -42.52 35.40
C ASP A 125 -20.14 -42.64 35.04
N LEU A 126 -20.69 -41.65 34.32
CA LEU A 126 -22.09 -41.66 33.88
C LEU A 126 -22.35 -42.77 32.85
N VAL A 127 -21.43 -42.98 31.91
CA VAL A 127 -21.52 -44.06 30.91
C VAL A 127 -21.44 -45.43 31.58
N PHE A 128 -20.52 -45.60 32.53
CA PHE A 128 -20.37 -46.84 33.30
C PHE A 128 -21.65 -47.16 34.07
N ARG A 129 -22.20 -46.19 34.82
CA ARG A 129 -23.46 -46.35 35.58
C ARG A 129 -24.66 -46.64 34.66
N LEU A 130 -24.71 -46.01 33.47
CA LEU A 130 -25.76 -46.28 32.48
C LEU A 130 -25.69 -47.73 31.97
N GLY A 131 -24.47 -48.25 31.76
CA GLY A 131 -24.23 -49.64 31.39
C GLY A 131 -24.68 -50.62 32.48
N GLU A 132 -24.35 -50.35 33.75
CA GLU A 132 -24.77 -51.19 34.88
C GLU A 132 -26.29 -51.25 35.06
N VAL A 133 -26.99 -50.12 34.89
CA VAL A 133 -28.46 -50.04 34.95
C VAL A 133 -29.13 -50.84 33.82
N GLN A 134 -28.49 -50.97 32.66
CA GLN A 134 -28.98 -51.80 31.55
C GLN A 134 -28.75 -53.32 31.78
N HIS A 135 -27.74 -53.69 32.58
CA HIS A 135 -27.37 -55.09 32.83
C HIS A 135 -28.06 -55.67 34.08
N GLN A 136 -28.44 -54.85 35.05
CA GLN A 136 -29.20 -55.27 36.23
C GLN A 136 -30.70 -55.03 36.01
N GLN A 137 -31.50 -56.09 35.91
CA GLN A 137 -32.96 -56.00 35.92
C GLN A 137 -33.44 -55.37 37.23
N LEU A 138 -33.66 -54.05 37.25
CA LEU A 138 -34.59 -53.29 38.11
C LEU A 138 -34.74 -53.76 39.58
N SER A 139 -33.73 -54.38 40.19
CA SER A 139 -33.77 -54.78 41.59
C SER A 139 -33.21 -53.63 42.41
N ALA A 140 -34.12 -52.72 42.75
CA ALA A 140 -34.11 -51.90 43.96
C ALA A 140 -32.79 -51.21 44.31
N HIS A 141 -32.42 -50.12 43.62
CA HIS A 141 -31.77 -48.98 44.27
C HIS A 141 -32.06 -47.65 43.55
N PRO A 142 -33.19 -46.99 43.86
CA PRO A 142 -33.48 -45.61 43.41
C PRO A 142 -32.61 -44.55 44.12
N SER A 143 -31.83 -44.92 45.14
CA SER A 143 -31.27 -43.99 46.13
C SER A 143 -29.97 -43.27 45.74
N ASN A 144 -29.37 -43.54 44.58
CA ASN A 144 -28.07 -42.96 44.21
C ASN A 144 -28.13 -41.83 43.16
N TRP A 145 -29.32 -41.54 42.60
CA TRP A 145 -29.47 -40.47 41.60
C TRP A 145 -29.26 -39.08 42.18
N GLU A 146 -29.61 -38.88 43.44
CA GLU A 146 -29.42 -37.61 44.12
C GLU A 146 -27.93 -37.29 44.31
N GLN A 147 -27.10 -38.31 44.59
CA GLN A 147 -25.63 -38.17 44.63
C GLN A 147 -25.04 -37.87 43.25
N VAL A 148 -25.57 -38.50 42.19
CA VAL A 148 -25.14 -38.23 40.81
C VAL A 148 -25.48 -36.80 40.38
N ILE A 149 -26.68 -36.32 40.71
CA ILE A 149 -27.09 -34.93 40.43
C ILE A 149 -26.22 -33.94 41.22
N GLN A 150 -25.91 -34.23 42.48
CA GLN A 150 -24.98 -33.43 43.28
C GLN A 150 -23.57 -33.39 42.66
N GLN A 151 -23.05 -34.53 42.17
CA GLN A 151 -21.75 -34.60 41.50
C GLN A 151 -21.74 -33.80 40.20
N ILE A 152 -22.81 -33.87 39.39
CA ILE A 152 -22.96 -33.06 38.17
C ILE A 152 -22.99 -31.56 38.51
N ASN A 153 -23.76 -31.16 39.53
CA ASN A 153 -23.85 -29.76 39.93
C ASN A 153 -22.53 -29.25 40.53
N PHE A 154 -21.79 -30.09 41.26
CA PHE A 154 -20.47 -29.76 41.76
C PHE A 154 -19.48 -29.51 40.61
N VAL A 155 -19.43 -30.39 39.62
CA VAL A 155 -18.55 -30.20 38.45
C VAL A 155 -18.98 -28.97 37.66
N LYS A 156 -20.29 -28.70 37.50
CA LYS A 156 -20.77 -27.46 36.86
C LYS A 156 -20.33 -26.21 37.61
N ALA A 157 -20.54 -26.15 38.93
CA ALA A 157 -20.12 -25.02 39.75
C ALA A 157 -18.59 -24.82 39.69
N GLN A 158 -17.82 -25.92 39.71
CA GLN A 158 -16.38 -25.87 39.51
C GLN A 158 -16.00 -25.28 38.14
N GLN A 159 -16.71 -25.64 37.06
CA GLN A 159 -16.46 -25.05 35.74
C GLN A 159 -16.85 -23.57 35.69
N ASP A 160 -17.97 -23.19 36.31
CA ASP A 160 -18.43 -21.80 36.35
C ASP A 160 -17.42 -20.92 37.11
N ASP A 161 -16.90 -21.39 38.25
CA ASP A 161 -15.84 -20.70 39.02
C ASP A 161 -14.54 -20.58 38.21
N ILE A 162 -14.16 -21.65 37.49
CA ILE A 162 -12.98 -21.64 36.63
C ILE A 162 -13.15 -20.61 35.51
N ILE A 163 -14.30 -20.59 34.81
CA ILE A 163 -14.58 -19.63 33.73
C ILE A 163 -14.54 -18.20 34.26
N ALA A 164 -15.13 -17.93 35.43
CA ALA A 164 -15.10 -16.60 36.03
C ALA A 164 -13.67 -16.12 36.33
N ASN A 165 -12.80 -17.01 36.84
CA ASN A 165 -11.39 -16.69 37.06
C ASN A 165 -10.66 -16.44 35.73
N PHE A 166 -10.95 -17.22 34.68
CA PHE A 166 -10.37 -16.98 33.35
C PHE A 166 -10.76 -15.64 32.75
N ASP A 167 -12.01 -15.22 32.92
CA ASP A 167 -12.47 -13.91 32.45
C ASP A 167 -11.70 -12.78 33.18
N GLU A 168 -11.41 -12.95 34.47
CA GLU A 168 -10.62 -11.98 35.25
C GLU A 168 -9.14 -11.96 34.81
N GLU A 169 -8.51 -13.13 34.68
CA GLU A 169 -7.12 -13.28 34.19
C GLU A 169 -6.94 -12.73 32.77
N TYR A 170 -7.91 -13.00 31.89
CA TYR A 170 -7.92 -12.47 30.53
C TYR A 170 -7.93 -10.95 30.51
N LEU A 171 -8.78 -10.32 31.33
CA LEU A 171 -8.85 -8.87 31.45
C LEU A 171 -7.57 -8.28 32.05
N ASP A 172 -6.94 -8.96 33.01
CA ASP A 172 -5.64 -8.56 33.56
C ASP A 172 -4.54 -8.60 32.51
N LEU A 173 -4.47 -9.67 31.73
CA LEU A 173 -3.50 -9.83 30.65
C LEU A 173 -3.72 -8.80 29.53
N GLU A 174 -4.97 -8.56 29.12
CA GLU A 174 -5.27 -7.49 28.15
C GLU A 174 -4.79 -6.12 28.66
N ARG A 175 -5.03 -5.81 29.94
CA ARG A 175 -4.54 -4.56 30.56
C ARG A 175 -3.02 -4.48 30.58
N GLU A 176 -2.33 -5.58 30.89
CA GLU A 176 -0.87 -5.66 30.85
C GLU A 176 -0.33 -5.42 29.43
N ILE A 177 -0.87 -6.12 28.43
CA ILE A 177 -0.48 -5.99 27.01
C ILE A 177 -0.68 -4.56 26.50
N VAL A 178 -1.84 -3.95 26.80
CA VAL A 178 -2.11 -2.55 26.45
C VAL A 178 -1.13 -1.61 27.18
N GLY A 179 -0.85 -1.89 28.47
CA GLY A 179 0.10 -1.15 29.29
C GLY A 179 1.55 -1.19 28.77
N LEU A 180 1.95 -2.29 28.11
CA LEU A 180 3.24 -2.43 27.44
C LEU A 180 3.39 -1.45 26.25
N GLY A 181 2.29 -0.85 25.77
CA GLY A 181 2.31 0.24 24.81
C GLY A 181 2.93 -0.15 23.46
N LEU A 182 2.81 -1.43 23.08
CA LEU A 182 3.44 -1.99 21.88
C LEU A 182 2.95 -1.32 20.58
N GLU A 183 1.79 -0.69 20.61
CA GLU A 183 1.21 0.12 19.51
C GLU A 183 2.14 1.25 19.04
N LYS A 184 3.02 1.75 19.92
CA LYS A 184 4.01 2.78 19.59
C LYS A 184 5.06 2.28 18.58
N TYR A 185 5.36 0.98 18.59
CA TYR A 185 6.27 0.36 17.61
C TYR A 185 5.60 0.13 16.24
N LEU A 186 4.26 0.09 16.19
CA LEU A 186 3.49 -0.04 14.95
C LEU A 186 3.20 1.32 14.29
N THR A 187 3.17 2.40 15.08
CA THR A 187 2.73 3.75 14.63
C THR A 187 3.90 4.68 14.28
N SER A 188 5.15 4.24 14.49
CA SER A 188 6.38 4.99 14.21
C SER A 188 6.58 5.40 12.74
N ALA A 189 5.74 4.92 11.81
CA ALA A 189 5.73 5.37 10.42
C ALA A 189 5.03 6.72 10.18
N SER A 190 4.17 7.17 11.10
CA SER A 190 3.37 8.40 10.94
C SER A 190 4.19 9.69 11.18
N ASP A 191 5.06 9.68 12.19
CA ASP A 191 5.75 10.91 12.64
C ASP A 191 6.95 11.32 11.77
N ASN A 192 7.35 10.47 10.82
CA ASN A 192 8.53 10.68 9.98
C ASN A 192 8.24 11.23 8.57
N LEU A 193 6.98 11.57 8.25
CA LEU A 193 6.62 12.05 6.90
C LEU A 193 7.20 13.42 6.53
N VAL A 194 7.78 14.16 7.48
CA VAL A 194 8.39 15.49 7.24
C VAL A 194 9.90 15.38 7.39
N ASN A 195 10.56 14.67 6.48
CA ASN A 195 12.02 14.68 6.45
C ASN A 195 12.51 15.15 5.09
N ILE A 196 13.15 16.33 5.09
CA ILE A 196 13.86 16.84 3.91
C ILE A 196 15.23 16.17 3.92
N PRO A 197 15.64 15.50 2.83
CA PRO A 197 16.94 14.85 2.76
C PRO A 197 18.09 15.83 3.04
N GLU A 198 19.00 15.44 3.93
CA GLU A 198 20.20 16.23 4.27
C GLU A 198 21.06 16.49 3.02
N GLU A 199 21.02 15.59 2.04
CA GLU A 199 21.71 15.69 0.76
C GLU A 199 21.25 16.90 -0.07
N VAL A 200 19.99 17.30 0.07
CA VAL A 200 19.42 18.47 -0.62
C VAL A 200 19.66 19.74 0.20
N LEU A 201 19.51 19.65 1.53
CA LEU A 201 19.74 20.79 2.44
C LEU A 201 21.21 21.23 2.46
N ASN A 202 22.14 20.29 2.46
CA ASN A 202 23.59 20.55 2.52
C ASN A 202 24.23 20.64 1.13
N SER A 203 23.45 20.63 0.06
CA SER A 203 23.98 20.79 -1.30
C SER A 203 24.53 22.20 -1.53
N ASP A 204 25.79 22.25 -1.98
CA ASP A 204 26.47 23.43 -2.55
C ASP A 204 25.95 23.74 -3.97
N CYS A 205 24.65 23.98 -4.11
CA CYS A 205 24.06 24.34 -5.40
C CYS A 205 24.43 25.79 -5.77
N PRO A 206 24.95 26.07 -6.97
CA PRO A 206 25.27 27.44 -7.41
C PRO A 206 24.02 28.29 -7.70
N TYR A 207 22.84 27.66 -7.85
CA TYR A 207 21.57 28.33 -8.10
C TYR A 207 20.62 28.17 -6.88
N PRO A 208 20.43 29.23 -6.07
CA PRO A 208 19.57 29.20 -4.88
C PRO A 208 18.10 28.91 -5.20
N GLU A 209 17.56 29.51 -6.25
CA GLU A 209 16.15 29.34 -6.67
C GLU A 209 15.80 27.88 -6.99
N LEU A 210 16.76 27.15 -7.57
CA LEU A 210 16.60 25.72 -7.85
C LEU A 210 16.58 24.90 -6.54
N LYS A 211 17.42 25.26 -5.57
CA LYS A 211 17.45 24.61 -4.26
C LYS A 211 16.13 24.83 -3.50
N ASP A 212 15.62 26.07 -3.52
CA ASP A 212 14.35 26.41 -2.89
C ASP A 212 13.18 25.66 -3.55
N SER A 213 13.17 25.55 -4.89
CA SER A 213 12.17 24.77 -5.62
C SER A 213 12.20 23.27 -5.27
N LEU A 214 13.39 22.69 -5.08
CA LEU A 214 13.51 21.30 -4.63
C LEU A 214 12.99 21.13 -3.20
N ILE A 215 13.31 22.05 -2.29
CA ILE A 215 12.80 22.04 -0.91
C ILE A 215 11.27 22.13 -0.90
N GLU A 216 10.69 23.04 -1.69
CA GLU A 216 9.24 23.17 -1.86
C GLU A 216 8.61 21.89 -2.44
N ALA A 217 9.28 21.21 -3.38
CA ALA A 217 8.82 19.93 -3.91
C ALA A 217 8.72 18.85 -2.82
N PHE A 218 9.71 18.74 -1.92
CA PHE A 218 9.64 17.82 -0.77
C PHE A 218 8.52 18.20 0.20
N HIS A 219 8.35 19.49 0.51
CA HIS A 219 7.24 19.94 1.35
C HIS A 219 5.87 19.61 0.75
N SER A 220 5.68 19.90 -0.54
CA SER A 220 4.42 19.61 -1.24
C SER A 220 4.11 18.10 -1.28
N LEU A 221 5.13 17.25 -1.39
CA LEU A 221 4.98 15.80 -1.32
C LEU A 221 4.50 15.36 0.06
N SER A 222 5.17 15.83 1.12
CA SER A 222 4.80 15.54 2.51
C SER A 222 3.38 16.04 2.83
N GLU A 223 3.02 17.27 2.45
CA GLU A 223 1.69 17.83 2.67
C GLU A 223 0.59 17.04 1.95
N ARG A 224 0.83 16.62 0.70
CA ARG A 224 -0.10 15.79 -0.07
C ARG A 224 -0.37 14.46 0.63
N TYR A 225 0.68 13.81 1.14
CA TYR A 225 0.57 12.53 1.81
C TYR A 225 -0.05 12.64 3.21
N GLN A 226 0.27 13.70 3.96
CA GLN A 226 -0.38 14.02 5.23
C GLN A 226 -1.87 14.31 5.06
N SER A 227 -2.23 15.13 4.07
CA SER A 227 -3.63 15.42 3.75
C SER A 227 -4.39 14.15 3.37
N ARG A 228 -3.76 13.24 2.61
CA ARG A 228 -4.34 11.94 2.27
C ARG A 228 -4.51 11.07 3.51
N LEU A 229 -3.51 10.97 4.39
CA LEU A 229 -3.62 10.21 5.65
C LEU A 229 -4.75 10.76 6.53
N GLN A 230 -4.81 12.07 6.71
CA GLN A 230 -5.87 12.72 7.49
C GLN A 230 -7.24 12.45 6.88
N SER A 231 -7.39 12.55 5.56
CA SER A 231 -8.68 12.26 4.89
C SER A 231 -9.13 10.81 5.09
N LEU A 232 -8.20 9.84 5.07
CA LEU A 232 -8.50 8.42 5.30
C LEU A 232 -8.85 8.16 6.77
N GLN A 233 -8.14 8.82 7.70
CA GLN A 233 -8.45 8.75 9.14
C GLN A 233 -9.82 9.35 9.44
N GLU A 234 -10.17 10.50 8.85
CA GLU A 234 -11.49 11.11 8.98
C GLU A 234 -12.59 10.21 8.40
N GLN A 235 -12.36 9.56 7.26
CA GLN A 235 -13.29 8.56 6.71
C GLN A 235 -13.47 7.38 7.65
N LEU A 236 -12.40 6.91 8.30
CA LEU A 236 -12.46 5.82 9.25
C LEU A 236 -13.20 6.23 10.53
N GLN A 237 -13.00 7.45 11.03
CA GLN A 237 -13.70 7.96 12.22
C GLN A 237 -15.22 8.15 12.00
N ARG A 238 -15.65 8.41 10.77
CA ARG A 238 -17.09 8.52 10.44
C ARG A 238 -17.83 7.20 10.53
N THR A 239 -17.11 6.08 10.42
CA THR A 239 -17.69 4.74 10.45
C THR A 239 -17.30 4.08 11.76
N ASP A 240 -18.29 3.68 12.56
CA ASP A 240 -18.03 2.93 13.77
C ASP A 240 -17.19 1.66 13.48
N ARG A 241 -16.43 1.18 14.47
CA ARG A 241 -15.59 -0.02 14.37
C ARG A 241 -16.38 -1.23 13.87
N PHE A 242 -17.67 -1.30 14.18
CA PHE A 242 -18.57 -2.39 13.83
C PHE A 242 -19.59 -1.99 12.76
N CYS A 243 -19.35 -0.91 12.02
CA CYS A 243 -20.24 -0.38 10.96
C CYS A 243 -21.70 -0.14 11.42
N GLY A 244 -21.90 0.24 12.69
CA GLY A 244 -23.23 0.48 13.26
C GLY A 244 -24.00 -0.78 13.64
N TRP A 245 -23.36 -1.96 13.57
CA TRP A 245 -23.86 -3.21 14.14
C TRP A 245 -23.32 -3.38 15.56
N CYS A 246 -23.93 -4.24 16.37
CA CYS A 246 -23.31 -4.63 17.63
C CYS A 246 -22.09 -5.52 17.34
N GLU A 247 -21.12 -5.51 18.26
CA GLU A 247 -19.88 -6.29 18.16
C GLU A 247 -20.15 -7.76 17.85
N HIS A 248 -21.03 -8.40 18.63
CA HIS A 248 -21.37 -9.80 18.47
C HIS A 248 -21.94 -10.12 17.07
N ASP A 249 -22.87 -9.32 16.56
CA ASP A 249 -23.48 -9.54 15.24
C ASP A 249 -22.45 -9.26 14.13
N HIS A 250 -21.61 -8.25 14.29
CA HIS A 250 -20.54 -7.93 13.34
C HIS A 250 -19.50 -9.05 13.27
N GLU A 251 -19.06 -9.59 14.41
CA GLU A 251 -18.14 -10.72 14.48
C GLU A 251 -18.75 -11.97 13.86
N HIS A 252 -20.02 -12.28 14.16
CA HIS A 252 -20.73 -13.39 13.51
C HIS A 252 -20.85 -13.20 12.01
N PHE A 253 -21.11 -11.98 11.55
CA PHE A 253 -21.18 -11.64 10.13
C PHE A 253 -19.82 -11.84 9.45
N THR A 254 -18.76 -11.22 9.96
CA THR A 254 -17.41 -11.28 9.40
C THR A 254 -16.85 -12.69 9.45
N PHE A 255 -17.05 -13.41 10.55
CA PHE A 255 -16.72 -14.82 10.68
C PHE A 255 -17.41 -15.61 9.59
N THR A 256 -18.74 -15.48 9.44
CA THR A 256 -19.51 -16.20 8.42
C THR A 256 -18.98 -15.90 7.02
N VAL A 257 -18.82 -14.63 6.64
CA VAL A 257 -18.34 -14.24 5.31
C VAL A 257 -16.95 -14.81 5.02
N SER A 258 -16.05 -14.82 6.01
CA SER A 258 -14.69 -15.34 5.85
C SER A 258 -14.62 -16.83 5.49
N ARG A 259 -15.65 -17.62 5.82
CA ARG A 259 -15.73 -19.07 5.51
C ARG A 259 -16.12 -19.35 4.05
N TYR A 260 -16.77 -18.40 3.38
CA TYR A 260 -17.30 -18.59 2.02
C TYR A 260 -16.40 -17.87 0.99
N THR A 261 -15.24 -18.46 0.76
CA THR A 261 -14.21 -17.97 -0.16
C THR A 261 -14.58 -18.15 -1.64
N HIS A 262 -13.92 -17.41 -2.54
CA HIS A 262 -14.24 -17.36 -3.97
C HIS A 262 -14.00 -18.66 -4.75
N ASP A 263 -13.23 -19.59 -4.20
CA ASP A 263 -12.99 -20.94 -4.72
C ASP A 263 -14.24 -21.85 -4.62
N ILE A 264 -15.21 -21.49 -3.78
CA ILE A 264 -16.44 -22.25 -3.62
C ILE A 264 -17.44 -21.89 -4.74
N PRO A 265 -17.96 -22.88 -5.49
CA PRO A 265 -19.01 -22.65 -6.48
C PRO A 265 -20.25 -22.03 -5.81
N ASN A 266 -20.78 -20.95 -6.39
CA ASN A 266 -21.91 -20.20 -5.83
C ASN A 266 -21.66 -19.65 -4.40
N HIS A 267 -20.40 -19.37 -4.02
CA HIS A 267 -20.03 -18.85 -2.69
C HIS A 267 -20.93 -17.71 -2.22
N ARG A 268 -21.23 -16.71 -3.08
CA ARG A 268 -22.07 -15.57 -2.71
C ARG A 268 -23.50 -15.95 -2.37
N ALA A 269 -24.09 -16.88 -3.13
CA ALA A 269 -25.46 -17.34 -2.87
C ALA A 269 -25.52 -18.18 -1.59
N LEU A 270 -24.52 -19.02 -1.35
CA LEU A 270 -24.39 -19.82 -0.14
C LEU A 270 -24.13 -18.96 1.10
N CYS A 271 -23.19 -18.02 1.02
CA CYS A 271 -22.90 -17.06 2.08
C CYS A 271 -24.17 -16.29 2.48
N MET A 272 -24.90 -15.73 1.51
CA MET A 272 -26.14 -15.01 1.78
C MET A 272 -27.24 -15.92 2.36
N ASP A 273 -27.36 -17.17 1.91
CA ASP A 273 -28.29 -18.13 2.51
C ASP A 273 -27.93 -18.42 3.98
N MET A 274 -26.64 -18.56 4.29
CA MET A 274 -26.18 -18.78 5.66
C MET A 274 -26.39 -17.55 6.56
N LEU A 275 -26.05 -16.36 6.06
CA LEU A 275 -26.28 -15.11 6.79
C LEU A 275 -27.77 -14.90 7.09
N LEU A 276 -28.67 -15.18 6.15
CA LEU A 276 -30.11 -15.09 6.39
C LEU A 276 -30.62 -16.11 7.43
N ARG A 277 -29.91 -17.23 7.63
CA ARG A 277 -30.23 -18.21 8.68
C ARG A 277 -29.74 -17.77 10.06
N PHE A 278 -28.56 -17.17 10.13
CA PHE A 278 -28.00 -16.64 11.38
C PHE A 278 -28.67 -15.35 11.83
N PHE A 279 -29.15 -14.54 10.89
CA PHE A 279 -29.81 -13.27 11.16
C PHE A 279 -31.28 -13.30 10.70
N PRO A 280 -32.17 -14.08 11.37
CA PRO A 280 -33.56 -14.24 10.94
C PRO A 280 -34.38 -12.94 11.02
N GLY A 281 -33.93 -11.96 11.80
CA GLY A 281 -34.54 -10.64 11.91
C GLY A 281 -34.05 -9.61 10.88
N LYS A 282 -33.04 -9.94 10.07
CA LYS A 282 -32.43 -9.03 9.11
C LYS A 282 -32.88 -9.34 7.69
N SER A 283 -33.11 -8.29 6.91
CA SER A 283 -33.39 -8.44 5.50
C SER A 283 -32.12 -8.71 4.70
N ARG A 284 -32.29 -9.28 3.50
CA ARG A 284 -31.17 -9.46 2.56
C ARG A 284 -30.50 -8.13 2.21
N GLN A 285 -31.26 -7.05 2.15
CA GLN A 285 -30.74 -5.73 1.81
C GLN A 285 -29.87 -5.17 2.94
N GLU A 286 -30.30 -5.28 4.19
CA GLU A 286 -29.52 -4.83 5.36
C GLU A 286 -28.17 -5.56 5.45
N LEU A 287 -28.13 -6.85 5.14
CA LEU A 287 -26.89 -7.64 5.09
C LEU A 287 -25.93 -7.16 3.99
N LEU A 288 -26.45 -6.81 2.81
CA LEU A 288 -25.64 -6.28 1.71
C LEU A 288 -25.16 -4.85 1.98
N GLU A 289 -25.99 -4.03 2.61
CA GLU A 289 -25.60 -2.68 3.05
C GLU A 289 -24.48 -2.77 4.09
N HIS A 290 -24.57 -3.71 5.04
CA HIS A 290 -23.50 -3.95 5.99
C HIS A 290 -22.21 -4.44 5.30
N GLU A 291 -22.30 -5.42 4.40
CA GLU A 291 -21.17 -5.92 3.59
C GLU A 291 -20.44 -4.76 2.89
N TYR A 292 -21.21 -3.87 2.26
CA TYR A 292 -20.65 -2.71 1.55
C TYR A 292 -19.92 -1.73 2.47
N VAL A 293 -20.51 -1.36 3.61
CA VAL A 293 -19.87 -0.45 4.57
C VAL A 293 -18.60 -1.07 5.16
N TRP A 294 -18.66 -2.36 5.49
CA TRP A 294 -17.51 -3.12 5.99
C TRP A 294 -16.39 -3.23 4.95
N ASP A 295 -16.72 -3.54 3.70
CA ASP A 295 -15.75 -3.59 2.60
C ASP A 295 -15.08 -2.22 2.38
N LEU A 296 -15.86 -1.13 2.43
CA LEU A 296 -15.32 0.22 2.35
C LEU A 296 -14.38 0.53 3.51
N GLN A 297 -14.74 0.13 4.74
CA GLN A 297 -13.89 0.31 5.91
C GLN A 297 -12.59 -0.49 5.79
N ARG A 298 -12.65 -1.76 5.40
CA ARG A 298 -11.47 -2.61 5.13
C ARG A 298 -10.58 -2.03 4.05
N PHE A 299 -11.17 -1.54 2.95
CA PHE A 299 -10.43 -0.89 1.88
C PHE A 299 -9.71 0.37 2.40
N THR A 300 -10.40 1.18 3.20
CA THR A 300 -9.85 2.41 3.79
C THR A 300 -8.68 2.11 4.73
N GLN A 301 -8.81 1.09 5.58
CA GLN A 301 -7.73 0.60 6.44
C GLN A 301 -6.55 0.06 5.63
N ALA A 302 -6.80 -0.71 4.57
CA ALA A 302 -5.74 -1.21 3.69
C ALA A 302 -5.01 -0.07 2.98
N GLN A 303 -5.73 0.97 2.53
CA GLN A 303 -5.13 2.18 1.99
C GLN A 303 -4.26 2.87 3.03
N LEU A 304 -4.76 3.07 4.26
CA LEU A 304 -4.01 3.71 5.34
C LEU A 304 -2.68 2.99 5.64
N ARG A 305 -2.67 1.66 5.61
CA ARG A 305 -1.43 0.85 5.74
C ARG A 305 -0.48 0.99 4.54
N ALA A 306 -1.02 1.21 3.35
CA ALA A 306 -0.24 1.34 2.12
C ALA A 306 0.36 2.75 1.91
N VAL A 307 -0.27 3.79 2.47
CA VAL A 307 0.16 5.19 2.26
C VAL A 307 1.62 5.44 2.68
N PRO A 308 2.12 5.00 3.85
CA PRO A 308 3.52 5.22 4.24
C PRO A 308 4.52 4.59 3.26
N GLN A 309 4.22 3.37 2.78
CA GLN A 309 5.05 2.67 1.80
C GLN A 309 5.02 3.37 0.43
N GLN A 310 3.92 4.05 0.10
CA GLN A 310 3.84 4.83 -1.13
C GLN A 310 4.61 6.15 -0.99
N TRP A 311 4.49 6.83 0.15
CA TRP A 311 5.28 8.03 0.45
C TRP A 311 6.78 7.74 0.40
N GLN A 312 7.25 6.66 1.03
CA GLN A 312 8.66 6.28 1.03
C GLN A 312 9.21 6.10 -0.40
N ARG A 313 8.46 5.41 -1.26
CA ARG A 313 8.85 5.19 -2.67
C ARG A 313 8.92 6.49 -3.45
N ASP A 314 7.90 7.34 -3.33
CA ASP A 314 7.85 8.62 -4.03
C ASP A 314 8.92 9.59 -3.52
N HIS A 315 9.25 9.51 -2.22
CA HIS A 315 10.31 10.30 -1.58
C HIS A 315 11.70 9.89 -2.10
N GLU A 316 11.98 8.58 -2.16
CA GLU A 316 13.21 8.04 -2.75
C GLU A 316 13.35 8.42 -4.23
N GLU A 317 12.25 8.36 -5.00
CA GLU A 317 12.25 8.76 -6.41
C GLU A 317 12.51 10.27 -6.57
N LEU A 318 11.89 11.11 -5.74
CA LEU A 318 12.13 12.55 -5.75
C LEU A 318 13.58 12.88 -5.37
N LEU A 319 14.14 12.18 -4.38
CA LEU A 319 15.54 12.32 -3.99
C LEU A 319 16.49 11.96 -5.13
N ALA A 320 16.28 10.82 -5.80
CA ALA A 320 17.10 10.41 -6.93
C ALA A 320 17.06 11.47 -8.05
N ARG A 321 15.88 12.01 -8.37
CA ARG A 321 15.72 13.09 -9.36
C ARG A 321 16.41 14.38 -8.91
N ALA A 322 16.24 14.77 -7.65
CA ALA A 322 16.86 15.97 -7.09
C ALA A 322 18.40 15.89 -7.17
N GLN A 323 18.99 14.74 -6.86
CA GLN A 323 20.44 14.53 -6.96
C GLN A 323 20.96 14.70 -8.39
N VAL A 324 20.26 14.14 -9.39
CA VAL A 324 20.62 14.30 -10.80
C VAL A 324 20.53 15.77 -11.20
N THR A 325 19.42 16.45 -10.90
CA THR A 325 19.23 17.87 -11.22
C THR A 325 20.30 18.76 -10.57
N LEU A 326 20.68 18.47 -9.32
CA LEU A 326 21.74 19.21 -8.64
C LEU A 326 23.13 18.97 -9.27
N GLN A 327 23.41 17.76 -9.74
CA GLN A 327 24.65 17.46 -10.47
C GLN A 327 24.69 18.17 -11.83
N GLU A 328 23.59 18.15 -12.58
CA GLU A 328 23.46 18.86 -13.85
C GLU A 328 23.65 20.37 -13.67
N ALA A 329 23.03 20.95 -12.62
CA ALA A 329 23.20 22.35 -12.28
C ALA A 329 24.65 22.71 -11.93
N LYS A 330 25.36 21.87 -11.18
CA LYS A 330 26.78 22.06 -10.88
C LYS A 330 27.63 22.01 -12.15
N HIS A 331 27.36 21.06 -13.05
CA HIS A 331 28.06 20.93 -14.32
C HIS A 331 27.83 22.15 -15.22
N ALA A 332 26.58 22.57 -15.40
CA ALA A 332 26.23 23.74 -16.20
C ALA A 332 26.91 25.02 -15.68
N HIS A 333 26.98 25.20 -14.36
CA HIS A 333 27.68 26.32 -13.77
C HIS A 333 29.20 26.28 -14.01
N GLN A 334 29.81 25.10 -13.97
CA GLN A 334 31.24 24.93 -14.29
C GLN A 334 31.53 25.27 -15.75
N GLU A 335 30.70 24.80 -16.68
CA GLU A 335 30.80 25.16 -18.10
C GLU A 335 30.64 26.67 -18.33
N GLU A 336 29.71 27.32 -17.62
CA GLU A 336 29.51 28.76 -17.69
C GLU A 336 30.75 29.53 -17.19
N LEU A 337 31.38 29.07 -16.10
CA LEU A 337 32.63 29.64 -15.59
C LEU A 337 33.79 29.45 -16.57
N GLU A 338 33.90 28.31 -17.24
CA GLU A 338 34.91 28.05 -18.26
C GLU A 338 34.71 28.96 -19.48
N LEU A 339 33.48 29.07 -19.99
CA LEU A 339 33.14 29.99 -21.07
C LEU A 339 33.43 31.44 -20.71
N HIS A 340 33.17 31.84 -19.46
CA HIS A 340 33.51 33.17 -18.97
C HIS A 340 35.03 33.40 -18.96
N ARG A 341 35.82 32.44 -18.46
CA ARG A 341 37.29 32.51 -18.48
C ARG A 341 37.83 32.56 -19.90
N ASP A 342 37.28 31.78 -20.81
CA ASP A 342 37.68 31.77 -22.22
C ASP A 342 37.39 33.12 -22.89
N ARG A 343 36.23 33.73 -22.62
CA ARG A 343 35.93 35.08 -23.10
C ARG A 343 36.90 36.12 -22.55
N GLN A 344 37.27 36.02 -21.26
CA GLN A 344 38.27 36.91 -20.66
C GLN A 344 39.64 36.73 -21.33
N ASN A 345 40.10 35.49 -21.49
CA ASN A 345 41.36 35.16 -22.16
C ASN A 345 41.38 35.69 -23.61
N GLN A 346 40.28 35.53 -24.36
CA GLN A 346 40.15 36.07 -25.70
C GLN A 346 40.28 37.60 -25.71
N GLN A 347 39.60 38.29 -24.78
CA GLN A 347 39.70 39.75 -24.63
C GLN A 347 41.14 40.19 -24.35
N ASP A 348 41.84 39.50 -23.45
CA ASP A 348 43.25 39.79 -23.12
C ASP A 348 44.18 39.58 -24.31
N VAL A 349 43.98 38.49 -25.08
CA VAL A 349 44.72 38.23 -26.32
C VAL A 349 44.45 39.34 -27.35
N TYR A 350 43.19 39.78 -27.52
CA TYR A 350 42.87 40.88 -28.43
C TYR A 350 43.54 42.19 -28.02
N LEU A 351 43.56 42.52 -26.73
CA LEU A 351 44.26 43.69 -26.20
C LEU A 351 45.76 43.60 -26.48
N HIS A 352 46.37 42.47 -26.16
CA HIS A 352 47.80 42.27 -26.36
C HIS A 352 48.21 42.30 -27.85
N LEU A 353 47.41 41.69 -28.73
CA LEU A 353 47.63 41.76 -30.18
C LEU A 353 47.48 43.18 -30.70
N ARG A 354 46.52 43.95 -30.20
CA ARG A 354 46.33 45.36 -30.57
C ARG A 354 47.53 46.21 -30.17
N GLU A 355 48.08 46.01 -28.97
CA GLU A 355 49.30 46.69 -28.52
C GLU A 355 50.50 46.34 -29.40
N LYS A 356 50.71 45.05 -29.71
CA LYS A 356 51.78 44.61 -30.62
C LYS A 356 51.63 45.20 -32.02
N LEU A 357 50.40 45.27 -32.54
CA LEU A 357 50.14 45.91 -33.83
C LEU A 357 50.46 47.40 -33.82
N GLN A 358 50.16 48.10 -32.73
CA GLN A 358 50.55 49.51 -32.58
C GLN A 358 52.07 49.68 -32.51
N GLN A 359 52.77 48.84 -31.75
CA GLN A 359 54.24 48.84 -31.68
C GLN A 359 54.86 48.56 -33.05
N TRP A 360 54.35 47.56 -33.79
CA TRP A 360 54.84 47.23 -35.12
C TRP A 360 54.61 48.37 -36.11
N ARG A 361 53.43 49.03 -36.09
CA ARG A 361 53.18 50.21 -36.92
C ARG A 361 54.16 51.34 -36.62
N ALA A 362 54.43 51.64 -35.35
CA ALA A 362 55.42 52.63 -34.97
C ALA A 362 56.83 52.26 -35.47
N GLN A 363 57.22 50.98 -35.36
CA GLN A 363 58.49 50.51 -35.90
C GLN A 363 58.57 50.66 -37.43
N GLN A 364 57.49 50.34 -38.15
CA GLN A 364 57.43 50.53 -39.61
C GLN A 364 57.51 52.00 -40.01
N GLU A 365 56.85 52.89 -39.28
CA GLU A 365 56.96 54.34 -39.49
C GLU A 365 58.40 54.83 -39.25
N GLU A 366 59.08 54.34 -38.21
CA GLU A 366 60.49 54.67 -37.96
C GLU A 366 61.41 54.12 -39.06
N VAL A 367 61.21 52.88 -39.53
CA VAL A 367 61.96 52.33 -40.66
C VAL A 367 61.75 53.16 -41.93
N ALA A 368 60.51 53.53 -42.24
CA ALA A 368 60.19 54.36 -43.39
C ALA A 368 60.86 55.75 -43.30
N LYS A 369 60.94 56.35 -42.10
CA LYS A 369 61.68 57.61 -41.87
C LYS A 369 63.18 57.44 -42.13
N LEU A 370 63.78 56.34 -41.66
CA LEU A 370 65.20 56.05 -41.88
C LEU A 370 65.51 55.81 -43.36
N GLU A 371 64.67 55.04 -44.06
CA GLU A 371 64.80 54.82 -45.51
C GLU A 371 64.67 56.12 -46.31
N ALA A 372 63.70 56.97 -45.97
CA ALA A 372 63.55 58.29 -46.58
C ALA A 372 64.79 59.17 -46.33
N ALA A 373 65.39 59.12 -45.13
CA ALA A 373 66.61 59.84 -44.82
C ALA A 373 67.83 59.31 -45.61
N ILE A 374 67.95 57.99 -45.78
CA ILE A 374 69.00 57.38 -46.61
C ILE A 374 68.82 57.80 -48.08
N ALA A 375 67.60 57.74 -48.61
CA ALA A 375 67.28 58.15 -49.97
C ALA A 375 67.58 59.64 -50.20
N ALA A 376 67.20 60.51 -49.25
CA ALA A 376 67.52 61.94 -49.31
C ALA A 376 69.04 62.18 -49.32
N ARG A 377 69.80 61.46 -48.49
CA ARG A 377 71.27 61.56 -48.47
C ARG A 377 71.89 61.08 -49.78
N GLN A 378 71.40 59.99 -50.35
CA GLN A 378 71.85 59.50 -51.66
C GLN A 378 71.56 60.53 -52.76
N GLN A 379 70.38 61.16 -52.73
CA GLN A 379 70.00 62.20 -53.67
C GLN A 379 70.90 63.44 -53.52
N GLU A 380 71.19 63.90 -52.29
CA GLU A 380 72.14 64.99 -52.05
C GLU A 380 73.56 64.65 -52.54
N GLU A 381 74.01 63.41 -52.34
CA GLU A 381 75.31 62.95 -52.84
C GLU A 381 75.34 62.91 -54.38
N GLU A 382 74.27 62.46 -55.03
CA GLU A 382 74.13 62.51 -56.49
C GLU A 382 74.07 63.95 -57.02
N GLU A 383 73.28 64.83 -56.40
CA GLU A 383 73.20 66.25 -56.76
C GLU A 383 74.54 66.95 -56.56
N ALA A 384 75.26 66.66 -55.48
CA ALA A 384 76.61 67.16 -55.23
C ALA A 384 77.61 66.61 -56.26
N ARG A 385 77.49 65.35 -56.67
CA ARG A 385 78.31 64.77 -57.74
C ARG A 385 78.06 65.48 -59.07
N LEU A 386 76.79 65.67 -59.44
CA LEU A 386 76.39 66.41 -60.64
C LEU A 386 76.88 67.87 -60.59
N LYS A 387 76.83 68.52 -59.42
CA LYS A 387 77.33 69.89 -59.24
C LYS A 387 78.86 69.95 -59.41
N ARG A 388 79.60 69.01 -58.83
CA ARG A 388 81.06 68.91 -59.03
C ARG A 388 81.42 68.59 -60.49
N GLU A 389 80.65 67.75 -61.17
CA GLU A 389 80.81 67.49 -62.61
C GLU A 389 80.58 68.77 -63.42
N ARG A 390 79.51 69.53 -63.14
CA ARG A 390 79.24 70.84 -63.77
C ARG A 390 80.34 71.87 -63.49
N GLU A 391 80.87 71.92 -62.26
CA GLU A 391 81.98 72.81 -61.88
C GLU A 391 83.28 72.42 -62.59
N LYS A 392 83.58 71.12 -62.73
CA LYS A 392 84.72 70.63 -63.53
C LYS A 392 84.56 70.97 -65.00
N ASP A 393 83.38 70.79 -65.58
CA ASP A 393 83.08 71.18 -66.96
C ASP A 393 83.22 72.69 -67.17
N ALA A 394 82.80 73.50 -66.19
CA ALA A 394 82.97 74.95 -66.22
C ALA A 394 84.45 75.36 -66.10
N ALA A 395 85.23 74.68 -65.26
CA ALA A 395 86.68 74.91 -65.12
C ALA A 395 87.45 74.53 -66.39
N ILE A 396 87.08 73.43 -67.06
CA ILE A 396 87.63 73.05 -68.38
C ILE A 396 87.29 74.11 -69.42
N ARG A 397 86.05 74.63 -69.45
CA ARG A 397 85.66 75.74 -70.34
C ARG A 397 86.42 77.03 -70.05
N LEU A 398 86.81 77.29 -68.80
CA LEU A 398 87.65 78.43 -68.41
C LEU A 398 89.11 78.26 -68.85
N GLN A 399 89.68 77.05 -68.68
CA GLN A 399 91.02 76.73 -69.19
C GLN A 399 91.10 76.78 -70.73
N GLN A 400 90.02 76.40 -71.43
CA GLN A 400 89.89 76.60 -72.87
C GLN A 400 89.75 78.08 -73.27
N LYS A 401 89.34 78.96 -72.34
CA LYS A 401 89.24 80.41 -72.55
C LYS A 401 90.57 81.14 -72.28
N GLU A 402 91.40 80.63 -71.37
CA GLU A 402 92.74 81.15 -71.06
C GLU A 402 93.81 80.71 -72.07
N THR A 403 93.58 79.65 -72.85
CA THR A 403 94.47 79.20 -73.93
C THR A 403 94.19 79.89 -75.29
N VAL A 404 93.23 80.81 -75.36
CA VAL A 404 92.85 81.55 -76.59
C VAL A 404 93.34 83.00 -76.60
N ASN A 405 93.92 83.53 -75.51
CA ASN A 405 94.39 84.92 -75.42
C ASN A 405 95.90 85.05 -75.11
N THR A 406 96.72 84.17 -75.67
CA THR A 406 98.16 84.39 -75.83
C THR A 406 98.61 83.84 -77.19
N SER A 407 98.41 84.66 -78.23
CA SER A 407 99.44 85.06 -79.21
C SER A 407 98.84 85.80 -80.42
N PRO A 408 99.61 86.73 -81.04
CA PRO A 408 99.25 88.15 -81.21
C PRO A 408 99.10 88.53 -82.70
N PRO A 409 99.02 89.82 -83.09
CA PRO A 409 100.25 90.44 -83.62
C PRO A 409 100.35 91.98 -83.50
N LEU A 410 101.60 92.48 -83.56
CA LEU A 410 102.06 93.88 -83.68
C LEU A 410 101.89 94.81 -82.47
#